data_AF-A0A0G0FLX9-F1
#
_entry.id   AF-A0A0G0FLX9-F1
#
_cell.length_a   1.000
_cell.length_b   1.000
_cell.length_c   1.000
_cell.angle_alpha   90.00
_cell.angle_beta   90.00
_cell.angle_gamma   90.00
#
_symmetry.space_group_name_H-M   'P 1'
#
loop_
_entity.id
_entity.type
_entity.pdbx_description
1 polymer ?
#
loop_
_entity_poly.entity_id
_entity_poly.type
_entity_poly.pdbx_seq_one_letter_code
_entity_poly.pdbx_strand_id
1 'polypeptide(L)'
;MRNSYKKGNITVFVYPENSKFIGVCLELDIVEEGNNLEQVKNILSDAVKTHVEIVIKNKLSKNLLNRPAPKEYWDRFFSYLATIKQMKKNVMQQEVQPTLVSTIPFGSLTPC
;
A
#
# COMPACT_ATOMS: atom_id res chain seq x y z
N MET A 1 -6.66 10.36 -13.15
CA MET A 1 -7.58 11.42 -12.65
C MET A 1 -6.72 12.60 -12.21
N ARG A 2 -7.11 13.85 -12.45
CA ARG A 2 -6.34 15.03 -12.01
C ARG A 2 -6.89 15.56 -10.67
N ASN A 3 -6.02 15.88 -9.72
CA ASN A 3 -6.41 16.38 -8.40
C ASN A 3 -6.89 17.82 -8.48
N SER A 4 -7.90 18.13 -7.67
CA SER A 4 -8.58 19.43 -7.61
C SER A 4 -8.91 19.79 -6.16
N TYR A 5 -9.37 21.02 -5.90
CA TYR A 5 -9.74 21.44 -4.55
C TYR A 5 -10.93 20.68 -3.94
N LYS A 6 -11.73 19.98 -4.75
CA LYS A 6 -12.94 19.27 -4.28
C LYS A 6 -12.76 17.76 -4.19
N LYS A 7 -11.86 17.21 -5.01
CA LYS A 7 -11.64 15.77 -5.14
C LYS A 7 -10.24 15.49 -5.67
N GLY A 8 -9.69 14.37 -5.24
CA GLY A 8 -8.42 13.85 -5.70
C GLY A 8 -8.21 12.42 -5.23
N ASN A 9 -7.21 11.77 -5.79
CA ASN A 9 -6.69 10.52 -5.29
C ASN A 9 -5.17 10.66 -5.18
N ILE A 10 -4.63 10.09 -4.12
CA ILE A 10 -3.20 10.11 -3.84
C ILE A 10 -2.79 8.68 -3.51
N THR A 11 -1.61 8.34 -3.99
CA THR A 11 -0.96 7.06 -3.80
C THR A 11 0.21 7.30 -2.87
N VAL A 12 0.20 6.57 -1.76
CA VAL A 12 1.28 6.59 -0.77
C VAL A 12 1.82 5.18 -0.67
N PHE A 13 3.14 5.03 -0.74
CA PHE A 13 3.80 3.76 -0.53
C PHE A 13 5.06 3.95 0.29
N VAL A 14 5.37 2.96 1.13
CA VAL A 14 6.53 2.98 2.03
C VAL A 14 7.31 1.70 1.81
N TYR A 15 8.63 1.80 1.66
CA TYR A 15 9.51 0.67 1.43
C TYR A 15 10.79 0.80 2.25
N PRO A 16 11.40 -0.32 2.68
CA PRO A 16 12.72 -0.28 3.27
C PRO A 16 13.78 -0.01 2.19
N GLU A 17 14.73 0.86 2.47
CA GLU A 17 15.91 1.09 1.64
C GLU A 17 17.12 1.26 2.55
N ASN A 18 18.13 0.41 2.36
CA ASN A 18 19.28 0.29 3.25
C ASN A 18 18.82 0.00 4.71
N SER A 19 19.13 0.92 5.64
CA SER A 19 18.78 0.83 7.06
C SER A 19 17.63 1.77 7.46
N LYS A 20 16.91 2.33 6.48
CA LYS A 20 15.81 3.27 6.69
C LYS A 20 14.54 2.81 5.97
N PHE A 21 13.43 3.44 6.30
CA PHE A 21 12.19 3.40 5.55
C PHE A 21 12.02 4.70 4.79
N ILE A 22 11.67 4.58 3.51
CA ILE A 22 11.37 5.69 2.63
C ILE A 22 9.88 5.64 2.30
N GLY A 23 9.19 6.73 2.60
CA GLY A 23 7.78 6.92 2.30
C GLY A 23 7.60 7.98 1.24
N VAL A 24 6.78 7.70 0.24
CA VAL A 24 6.59 8.58 -0.92
C VAL A 24 5.11 8.77 -1.23
N CYS A 25 4.71 10.02 -1.46
CA CYS A 25 3.45 10.38 -2.10
C CYS A 25 3.67 10.74 -3.57
N LEU A 26 3.15 9.90 -4.47
CA LEU A 26 3.49 9.94 -5.88
C LEU A 26 2.94 11.16 -6.64
N GLU A 27 1.77 11.66 -6.27
CA GLU A 27 1.09 12.74 -6.99
C GLU A 27 1.41 14.14 -6.44
N LEU A 28 2.09 14.20 -5.28
CA LEU A 28 2.46 15.44 -4.59
C LEU A 28 3.98 15.66 -4.50
N ASP A 29 4.80 14.66 -4.86
CA ASP A 29 6.25 14.74 -4.78
C ASP A 29 6.72 15.06 -3.34
N ILE A 30 6.13 14.35 -2.37
CA ILE A 30 6.48 14.43 -0.95
C ILE A 30 7.17 13.12 -0.57
N VAL A 31 8.36 13.23 0.00
CA VAL A 31 9.20 12.11 0.42
C VAL A 31 9.59 12.31 1.87
N GLU A 32 9.42 11.27 2.67
CA GLU A 32 9.81 11.23 4.07
C GLU A 32 10.69 10.01 4.33
N GLU A 33 11.68 10.15 5.21
CA GLU A 33 12.57 9.07 5.62
C GLU A 33 12.60 8.90 7.13
N GLY A 34 12.86 7.68 7.60
CA GLY A 34 12.99 7.42 9.02
C GLY A 34 13.42 6.00 9.34
N ASN A 35 13.76 5.74 10.60
CA ASN A 35 14.25 4.43 11.04
C ASN A 35 13.11 3.48 11.43
N ASN A 36 11.87 3.96 11.48
CA ASN A 36 10.70 3.22 11.91
C ASN A 36 9.57 3.35 10.88
N LEU A 37 9.01 2.22 10.46
CA LEU A 37 7.95 2.16 9.45
C LEU A 37 6.69 2.93 9.85
N GLU A 38 6.23 2.78 11.09
CA GLU A 38 5.03 3.42 11.61
C GLU A 38 5.22 4.94 11.72
N GLN A 39 6.40 5.36 12.19
CA GLN A 39 6.77 6.76 12.23
C GLN A 39 6.74 7.40 10.84
N VAL A 40 7.35 6.76 9.84
CA VAL A 40 7.37 7.28 8.46
C VAL A 40 5.95 7.36 7.88
N LYS A 41 5.09 6.37 8.15
CA LYS A 41 3.68 6.43 7.72
C LYS A 41 2.95 7.62 8.32
N ASN A 42 3.13 7.88 9.62
CA ASN A 42 2.45 8.97 10.32
C ASN A 42 2.94 10.33 9.80
N ILE A 43 4.26 10.54 9.76
CA ILE A 43 4.85 11.79 9.27
C ILE A 43 4.43 12.06 7.82
N LEU A 44 4.48 11.05 6.95
CA LEU A 44 4.09 11.21 5.55
C LEU A 44 2.61 11.52 5.39
N SER A 45 1.74 10.84 6.16
CA SER A 45 0.30 11.11 6.15
C SER A 45 0.00 12.54 6.59
N ASP A 46 0.66 13.01 7.65
CA ASP A 46 0.49 14.38 8.14
C ASP A 46 1.02 15.41 7.14
N ALA A 47 2.21 15.20 6.58
CA ALA A 47 2.81 16.08 5.58
C ALA A 47 1.91 16.24 4.35
N VAL A 48 1.39 15.11 3.83
CA VAL A 48 0.43 15.09 2.72
C VAL A 48 -0.85 15.84 3.06
N LYS A 49 -1.44 15.56 4.24
CA LYS A 49 -2.69 16.19 4.67
C LYS A 49 -2.51 17.70 4.83
N THR A 50 -1.48 18.13 5.55
CA THR A 50 -1.15 19.54 5.76
C THR A 50 -0.91 20.27 4.45
N HIS A 51 -0.17 19.66 3.51
CA HIS A 51 0.06 20.25 2.19
C HIS A 51 -1.26 20.49 1.44
N VAL A 52 -2.11 19.46 1.34
CA VAL A 52 -3.41 19.55 0.66
C VAL A 52 -4.31 20.61 1.32
N GLU A 53 -4.38 20.61 2.66
CA GLU A 53 -5.17 21.59 3.42
C GLU A 53 -4.71 23.02 3.17
N ILE A 54 -3.40 23.29 3.21
CA ILE A 54 -2.84 24.63 2.95
C ILE A 54 -3.15 25.07 1.53
N VAL A 55 -2.97 24.20 0.54
CA VAL A 55 -3.24 24.52 -0.86
C VAL A 55 -4.72 24.83 -1.10
N ILE A 56 -5.62 24.06 -0.49
CA ILE A 56 -7.08 24.28 -0.60
C ILE A 56 -7.50 25.55 0.13
N LYS A 57 -7.11 25.70 1.41
CA LYS A 57 -7.52 26.80 2.28
C LYS A 57 -7.09 28.16 1.72
N ASN A 58 -5.87 28.25 1.20
CA ASN A 58 -5.33 29.48 0.66
C ASN A 58 -5.58 29.64 -0.85
N LYS A 59 -6.34 28.72 -1.48
CA LYS A 59 -6.60 28.69 -2.93
C LYS A 59 -5.31 28.82 -3.76
N LEU A 60 -4.24 28.15 -3.32
CA LEU A 60 -2.97 28.15 -4.04
C LEU A 60 -3.10 27.42 -5.38
N SER A 61 -2.12 27.58 -6.26
CA SER A 61 -2.13 26.97 -7.60
C SER A 61 -2.46 25.47 -7.56
N LYS A 62 -3.39 25.04 -8.42
CA LYS A 62 -3.74 23.62 -8.60
C LYS A 62 -2.56 22.75 -9.03
N ASN A 63 -1.50 23.35 -9.57
CA ASN A 63 -0.29 22.61 -9.91
C ASN A 63 0.39 22.03 -8.66
N LEU A 64 0.21 22.65 -7.48
CA LEU A 64 0.72 22.13 -6.21
C LEU A 64 -0.01 20.85 -5.74
N LEU A 65 -1.20 20.56 -6.27
CA LEU A 65 -1.93 19.29 -6.04
C LEU A 65 -1.56 18.20 -7.05
N ASN A 66 -0.75 18.53 -8.07
CA ASN A 66 -0.45 17.67 -9.21
C ASN A 66 1.04 17.78 -9.55
N ARG A 67 1.89 17.51 -8.57
CA ARG A 67 3.34 17.46 -8.72
C ARG A 67 3.75 16.00 -8.75
N PRO A 68 3.81 15.35 -9.93
CA PRO A 68 4.21 13.95 -9.99
C PRO A 68 5.64 13.81 -9.49
N ALA A 69 5.86 12.81 -8.64
CA ALA A 69 7.18 12.44 -8.17
C ALA A 69 8.08 12.01 -9.35
N PRO A 70 9.41 12.11 -9.20
CA PRO A 70 10.37 11.60 -10.18
C PRO A 70 10.07 10.16 -10.63
N LYS A 71 10.40 9.85 -11.88
CA LYS A 71 10.14 8.55 -12.52
C LYS A 71 10.64 7.37 -11.69
N GLU A 72 11.77 7.53 -11.00
CA GLU A 72 12.37 6.50 -10.15
C GLU A 72 11.38 5.96 -9.10
N TYR A 73 10.61 6.83 -8.45
CA TYR A 73 9.64 6.39 -7.44
C TYR A 73 8.46 5.64 -8.05
N TRP A 74 8.01 6.05 -9.24
CA TRP A 74 6.99 5.32 -9.99
C TRP A 74 7.48 3.94 -10.39
N ASP A 75 8.71 3.83 -10.90
CA ASP A 75 9.31 2.55 -11.28
C ASP A 75 9.40 1.60 -10.07
N ARG A 76 9.80 2.11 -8.91
CA ARG A 76 9.83 1.36 -7.65
C ARG A 76 8.44 0.90 -7.22
N PHE A 77 7.45 1.79 -7.27
CA PHE A 77 6.06 1.47 -6.94
C PHE A 77 5.50 0.37 -7.85
N PHE A 78 5.68 0.47 -9.17
CA PHE A 78 5.20 -0.55 -10.10
C PHE A 78 5.94 -1.88 -9.93
N SER A 79 7.24 -1.84 -9.65
CA SER A 79 8.02 -3.04 -9.33
C SER A 79 7.49 -3.73 -8.07
N TYR A 80 7.14 -2.96 -7.05
CA TYR A 80 6.53 -3.46 -5.81
C TYR A 80 5.13 -4.08 -6.03
N LEU A 81 4.30 -3.46 -6.86
CA LEU A 81 3.00 -4.05 -7.22
C LEU A 81 3.15 -5.36 -8.00
N ALA A 82 4.14 -5.44 -8.90
CA ALA A 82 4.43 -6.64 -9.68
C ALA A 82 4.86 -7.81 -8.79
N THR A 83 5.72 -7.56 -7.79
CA THR A 83 6.14 -8.59 -6.83
C THR A 83 4.97 -9.07 -5.96
N ILE A 84 4.14 -8.17 -5.42
CA ILE A 84 2.93 -8.56 -4.68
C ILE A 84 2.00 -9.42 -5.53
N LYS A 85 1.80 -9.05 -6.80
CA LYS A 85 0.94 -9.79 -7.72
C LYS A 85 1.45 -11.22 -7.96
N GLN A 86 2.76 -11.38 -8.12
CA GLN A 86 3.38 -12.70 -8.26
C GLN A 86 3.27 -13.53 -6.98
N MET A 87 3.53 -12.94 -5.82
CA MET A 87 3.38 -13.61 -4.52
C MET A 87 1.94 -14.10 -4.32
N LYS A 88 0.93 -13.26 -4.59
CA LYS A 88 -0.48 -13.66 -4.50
C LYS A 88 -0.83 -14.80 -5.46
N LYS A 89 -0.33 -14.77 -6.70
CA LYS A 89 -0.54 -15.85 -7.66
C LYS A 89 0.05 -17.17 -7.16
N ASN A 90 1.22 -17.14 -6.54
CA ASN A 90 1.88 -18.34 -6.02
C ASN A 90 1.19 -18.88 -4.75
N VAL A 91 0.69 -18.00 -3.87
CA VAL A 91 -0.08 -18.40 -2.67
C VAL A 91 -1.45 -18.99 -3.07
N MET A 92 -2.15 -18.40 -4.04
CA MET A 92 -3.41 -18.95 -4.56
C MET A 92 -3.23 -20.29 -5.30
N GLN A 93 -2.00 -20.63 -5.72
CA GLN A 93 -1.66 -21.94 -6.28
C GLN A 93 -1.30 -22.99 -5.22
N GLN A 94 -1.16 -22.60 -3.94
CA GLN A 94 -0.77 -23.50 -2.84
C GLN A 94 -1.91 -23.95 -1.92
N GLU A 95 -3.15 -23.51 -2.13
CA GLU A 95 -4.33 -24.02 -1.40
C GLU A 95 -5.16 -25.03 -2.22
N VAL A 96 -4.58 -26.18 -2.59
CA VAL A 96 -5.33 -27.44 -2.74
C VAL A 96 -4.42 -28.61 -2.37
N GLN A 97 -4.24 -28.85 -1.07
CA GLN A 97 -4.03 -30.21 -0.60
C GLN A 97 -5.16 -30.50 0.39
N PRO A 98 -6.15 -31.33 0.02
CA PRO A 98 -7.12 -31.78 1.01
C PRO A 98 -6.36 -32.65 2.01
N THR A 99 -6.15 -32.12 3.21
CA THR A 99 -5.82 -32.97 4.34
C THR A 99 -6.97 -33.96 4.46
N LEU A 100 -6.71 -35.22 4.10
CA LEU A 100 -7.60 -36.34 4.37
C LEU A 100 -7.79 -36.39 5.90
N VAL A 101 -8.84 -35.75 6.39
CA VAL A 101 -9.34 -36.00 7.74
C VAL A 101 -9.83 -37.44 7.69
N SER A 102 -9.03 -38.35 8.25
CA SER A 102 -9.37 -39.75 8.38
C SER A 102 -10.73 -39.87 9.05
N THR A 103 -11.72 -40.37 8.32
CA THR A 103 -12.99 -40.83 8.89
C THR A 103 -12.64 -41.92 9.89
N ILE A 104 -12.89 -41.69 11.18
CA ILE A 104 -12.90 -42.76 12.17
C ILE A 104 -14.26 -43.46 12.02
N PRO A 105 -14.35 -44.73 11.60
CA PRO A 105 -15.59 -45.48 11.71
C PRO A 105 -15.65 -46.04 13.13
N PHE A 106 -16.68 -45.68 13.90
CA PHE A 106 -16.99 -46.42 15.12
C PHE A 106 -18.51 -46.63 15.26
N GLY A 107 -18.90 -47.89 15.17
CA GLY A 107 -19.99 -48.44 15.97
C GLY A 107 -21.40 -48.38 15.38
N SER A 108 -21.66 -49.22 14.37
CA SER A 108 -22.97 -49.86 14.27
C SER A 108 -23.16 -50.79 15.47
N LEU A 109 -23.96 -50.38 16.45
CA LEU A 109 -24.57 -51.29 17.41
C LEU A 109 -26.06 -51.34 17.12
N THR A 110 -26.49 -52.55 16.80
CA THR A 110 -27.80 -53.00 16.31
C THR A 110 -28.91 -52.92 17.37
N PRO A 111 -30.19 -52.93 16.96
CA PRO A 111 -31.32 -53.10 17.86
C PRO A 111 -31.55 -54.58 18.19
N CYS A 112 -31.84 -54.89 19.46
CA CYS A 112 -32.53 -56.10 19.92
C CYS A 112 -33.73 -55.65 20.76
#